data_AF-A0A8T3NY06-F1
#
_entry.id   AF-A0A8T3NY06-F1
#
_cell.length_a   1.000
_cell.length_b   1.000
_cell.length_c   1.000
_cell.angle_alpha   90.00
_cell.angle_beta   90.00
_cell.angle_gamma   90.00
#
_symmetry.space_group_name_H-M   'P 1'
#
loop_
_entity.id
_entity.type
_entity.pdbx_description
1 polymer ?
#
loop_
_entity_poly.entity_id
_entity_poly.type
_entity_poly.pdbx_seq_one_letter_code
_entity_poly.pdbx_strand_id
1 'polypeptide(L)' 'MDEAAPSAASHIDMRDGDDFTCPNCGCEIMLKHHGDEAKMQRMQMFTCCCGVTMEFEHPR' A
#
# COMPACT_ATOMS: atom_id res chain seq x y z
N MET A 1 -7.43 33.44 1.32
CA MET A 1 -6.53 32.61 2.14
C MET A 1 -7.22 31.26 2.23
N ASP A 2 -7.47 30.59 1.10
CA ASP A 2 -6.55 29.65 0.42
C ASP A 2 -6.13 28.52 1.36
N GLU A 3 -6.85 27.39 1.34
CA GLU A 3 -6.29 26.09 1.73
C GLU A 3 -6.88 25.00 0.82
N ALA A 4 -5.97 24.42 0.05
CA ALA A 4 -6.19 23.41 -0.96
C ALA A 4 -6.74 22.12 -0.36
N ALA A 5 -7.57 21.45 -1.16
CA ALA A 5 -8.14 20.13 -0.90
C ALA A 5 -7.10 19.15 -0.33
N PRO A 6 -7.39 18.38 0.74
CA PRO A 6 -6.66 17.15 0.96
C PRO A 6 -7.01 16.26 -0.23
N SER A 7 -6.06 16.17 -1.16
CA SER A 7 -6.08 15.20 -2.24
C SER A 7 -6.46 13.87 -1.61
N ALA A 8 -7.47 13.21 -2.17
CA ALA A 8 -7.92 11.89 -1.75
C ALA A 8 -6.73 10.93 -1.84
N ALA A 9 -5.92 10.88 -0.79
CA ALA A 9 -5.07 9.76 -0.50
C ALA A 9 -6.08 8.65 -0.24
N SER A 10 -6.34 7.86 -1.27
CA SER A 10 -7.10 6.62 -1.22
C SER A 10 -6.63 5.92 0.05
N HIS A 11 -7.48 5.89 1.08
CA HIS A 11 -7.16 5.18 2.31
C HIS A 11 -7.11 3.70 1.92
N ILE A 12 -5.91 3.18 1.69
CA ILE A 12 -5.72 1.78 1.34
C ILE A 12 -5.72 1.02 2.67
N ASP A 13 -6.78 0.26 2.89
CA ASP A 13 -6.96 -0.59 4.08
C ASP A 13 -6.07 -1.83 3.96
N MET A 14 -4.82 -1.71 4.40
CA MET A 14 -3.84 -2.81 4.42
C MET A 14 -4.03 -3.66 5.69
N ARG A 15 -4.24 -4.97 5.55
CA ARG A 15 -4.39 -5.91 6.68
C ARG A 15 -3.24 -6.90 6.76
N ASP A 16 -3.14 -7.56 7.91
CA ASP A 16 -2.27 -8.72 8.03
C ASP A 16 -2.69 -9.81 7.02
N GLY A 17 -1.69 -10.44 6.42
CA GLY A 17 -1.88 -11.44 5.38
C GLY A 17 -2.21 -10.87 4.01
N ASP A 18 -2.25 -9.55 3.80
CA ASP A 18 -2.35 -9.00 2.43
C ASP A 18 -1.02 -9.20 1.69
N ASP A 19 -1.15 -9.78 0.50
CA ASP A 19 -0.08 -10.01 -0.44
C ASP A 19 -0.09 -8.94 -1.53
N PHE A 20 1.10 -8.39 -1.79
CA PHE A 20 1.32 -7.40 -2.83
C PHE A 20 2.24 -7.97 -3.89
N THR A 21 1.88 -7.80 -5.15
CA THR A 21 2.70 -8.21 -6.28
C THR A 21 3.06 -7.04 -7.18
N CYS A 22 4.28 -7.08 -7.72
CA CYS A 22 4.73 -6.12 -8.71
C CYS A 22 4.30 -6.60 -10.10
N PRO A 23 3.46 -5.85 -10.84
CA PRO A 23 2.98 -6.26 -12.16
C PRO A 23 4.11 -6.34 -13.21
N ASN A 24 5.21 -5.61 -13.01
CA ASN A 24 6.34 -5.59 -13.93
C ASN A 24 7.36 -6.74 -13.73
N CYS A 25 7.62 -7.14 -12.48
CA CYS A 25 8.69 -8.11 -12.15
C CYS A 25 8.17 -9.42 -11.55
N GLY A 26 6.93 -9.46 -11.06
CA GLY A 26 6.40 -10.60 -10.31
C GLY A 26 6.95 -10.74 -8.89
N CYS A 27 7.63 -9.73 -8.35
CA CYS A 27 8.06 -9.74 -6.94
C CYS A 27 6.83 -9.69 -6.02
N GLU A 28 6.85 -10.50 -4.96
CA GLU A 28 5.80 -10.59 -3.95
C GLU A 28 6.27 -10.06 -2.58
N ILE A 29 5.39 -9.39 -1.84
CA ILE A 29 5.60 -8.96 -0.46
C ILE A 29 4.33 -9.28 0.33
N MET A 30 4.50 -9.93 1.49
CA MET A 30 3.42 -10.29 2.40
C MET A 30 3.48 -9.45 3.67
N LEU A 31 2.35 -8.83 4.06
CA LEU A 31 2.21 -8.14 5.34
C LEU A 31 2.08 -9.15 6.49
N LYS A 32 3.18 -9.40 7.22
CA LYS A 32 3.20 -10.41 8.30
C LYS A 32 2.62 -9.98 9.64
N HIS A 33 2.67 -8.70 9.98
CA HIS A 33 2.24 -8.24 11.28
C HIS A 33 1.64 -6.84 11.15
N HIS A 34 0.47 -6.65 11.75
CA HIS A 34 -0.06 -5.32 11.96
C HIS A 34 0.85 -4.60 12.97
N GLY A 35 1.84 -3.85 12.49
CA GLY A 35 2.46 -2.79 13.29
C GLY A 35 1.40 -1.80 13.80
N ASP A 36 1.81 -0.85 14.62
CA ASP A 36 0.94 0.17 15.24
C ASP A 36 -0.16 0.70 14.28
N GLU A 37 -1.43 0.53 14.63
CA GLU A 37 -2.59 0.87 13.78
C GLU A 37 -2.57 2.35 13.34
N ALA A 38 -2.03 3.24 14.16
CA ALA A 38 -1.89 4.65 13.81
C ALA A 38 -0.85 4.89 12.70
N LYS A 39 0.10 3.96 12.51
CA LYS A 39 1.08 3.97 11.41
C LYS A 39 0.53 3.28 10.17
N MET A 40 -0.34 2.27 10.34
CA MET A 40 -1.05 1.58 9.26
C MET A 40 -1.95 2.53 8.46
N GLN A 41 -2.68 3.42 9.13
CA GLN A 41 -3.54 4.42 8.48
C GLN A 41 -2.78 5.40 7.57
N ARG A 42 -1.44 5.46 7.70
CA ARG A 42 -0.55 6.29 6.87
C ARG A 42 0.38 5.46 5.98
N MET A 43 0.19 4.14 5.90
CA MET A 43 0.97 3.32 4.99
C MET A 43 0.58 3.64 3.54
N GLN A 44 1.60 3.80 2.70
CA GLN A 44 1.46 3.98 1.27
C GLN A 44 1.74 2.66 0.56
N MET A 45 1.31 2.54 -0.70
CA MET A 45 1.60 1.36 -1.53
C MET A 45 3.10 1.11 -1.60
N PHE A 46 3.50 -0.16 -1.52
CA PHE A 46 4.89 -0.55 -1.66
C PHE A 46 5.38 -0.24 -3.08
N THR A 47 6.65 0.15 -3.19
CA THR A 47 7.30 0.33 -4.49
C THR A 47 8.31 -0.79 -4.66
N CYS A 48 8.19 -1.54 -5.75
CA CYS A 48 9.14 -2.59 -6.08
C CYS A 48 10.51 -1.96 -6.41
N CYS A 49 11.59 -2.73 -6.26
CA CYS A 49 12.95 -2.30 -6.62
C CYS A 49 13.09 -1.87 -8.09
N CYS A 50 12.19 -2.30 -8.98
CA CYS A 50 12.15 -1.85 -10.37
C CYS A 50 11.52 -0.45 -10.58
N GLY A 51 11.00 0.17 -9.51
CA GLY A 51 10.37 1.49 -9.53
C GLY A 51 8.86 1.48 -9.77
N VAL A 52 8.24 0.30 -9.94
CA VAL A 52 6.80 0.16 -10.15
C VAL A 52 6.07 0.00 -8.82
N THR A 53 4.96 0.71 -8.66
CA THR A 53 4.05 0.56 -7.51
C THR A 53 3.45 -0.83 -7.50
N MET A 54 3.51 -1.49 -6.35
CA MET A 54 2.95 -2.83 -6.16
C MET A 54 1.46 -2.75 -5.94
N GLU A 55 0.76 -3.81 -6.34
CA GLU A 55 -0.70 -3.92 -6.30
C GLU A 55 -1.09 -5.12 -5.43
N PHE A 56 -2.33 -5.17 -4.94
CA PHE A 56 -2.82 -6.35 -4.22
C PHE A 56 -2.85 -7.55 -5.16
N GLU A 57 -2.29 -8.68 -4.74
CA GLU A 57 -2.35 -9.93 -5.52
C GLU A 57 -3.78 -10.43 -5.66
N HIS A 58 -4.60 -10.22 -4.63
CA HIS A 58 -6.00 -10.62 -4.61
C HIS A 58 -6.91 -9.42 -4.37
N PRO A 59 -7.78 -9.07 -5.34
CA PRO A 59 -8.85 -8.12 -5.09
C PRO A 59 -9.82 -8.73 -4.07
N ARG A 60 -10.22 -7.93 -3.06
CA ARG A 60 -11.20 -8.32 -2.05
C ARG A 60 -12.63 -8.03 -2.49
#